data_AF-A0A1G9LMV0-F1
#
_entry.id   AF-A0A1G9LMV0-F1
#
_cell.length_a   1.000
_cell.length_b   1.000
_cell.length_c   1.000
_cell.angle_alpha   90.00
_cell.angle_beta   90.00
_cell.angle_gamma   90.00
#
_symmetry.space_group_name_H-M   'P 1'
#
loop_
_entity.id
_entity.type
_entity.pdbx_description
1 polymer ?
#
loop_
_entity_poly.entity_id
_entity_poly.type
_entity_poly.pdbx_seq_one_letter_code
_entity_poly.pdbx_strand_id
1 'polypeptide(L)' 'MAKKKAFVLRLSPEMMEAVEHWAADEFRSTNGQLEWIVDRALREAGRKYKKADPPSSGASPDTSNSGS' A
#
# COMPACT_ATOMS: atom_id res chain seq x y z
N MET A 1 8.31 2.04 7.68
CA MET A 1 7.44 1.46 6.62
C MET A 1 6.64 0.32 7.22
N ALA A 2 5.31 0.32 7.05
CA ALA A 2 4.50 -0.83 7.45
C ALA A 2 5.01 -2.07 6.71
N LYS A 3 5.29 -3.15 7.44
CA LYS A 3 5.87 -4.37 6.88
C LYS A 3 4.83 -5.03 5.96
N LYS A 4 5.01 -4.90 4.63
CA LYS A 4 4.16 -5.58 3.65
C LYS A 4 4.44 -7.08 3.71
N LYS A 5 3.39 -7.90 3.82
CA LYS A 5 3.49 -9.36 3.77
C LYS A 5 3.29 -9.79 2.32
N ALA A 6 4.32 -10.34 1.69
CA ALA A 6 4.19 -10.95 0.37
C ALA A 6 3.38 -12.25 0.48
N PHE A 7 2.43 -12.43 -0.43
CA PHE A 7 1.59 -13.61 -0.54
C PHE A 7 1.33 -13.91 -2.01
N VAL A 8 1.30 -15.19 -2.39
CA VAL A 8 1.01 -15.61 -3.77
C VAL A 8 -0.50 -15.77 -3.92
N LEU A 9 -1.11 -14.89 -4.71
CA LEU A 9 -2.53 -14.96 -5.03
C LEU A 9 -2.75 -15.89 -6.22
N ARG A 10 -3.78 -16.74 -6.14
CA ARG A 10 -4.22 -17.58 -7.26
C ARG A 10 -5.44 -16.93 -7.89
N LEU A 11 -5.29 -16.39 -9.10
CA LEU A 11 -6.35 -15.80 -9.91
C LEU A 11 -6.40 -16.50 -11.27
N SER A 12 -7.55 -16.45 -11.95
CA SER A 12 -7.59 -16.82 -13.37
C SER A 12 -6.82 -15.79 -14.20
N PRO A 13 -6.22 -16.19 -15.34
CA PRO A 13 -5.52 -15.26 -16.23
C PRO A 13 -6.40 -14.09 -16.69
N GLU A 14 -7.64 -14.36 -17.07
CA GLU A 14 -8.61 -13.35 -17.52
C GLU A 14 -8.92 -12.29 -16.45
N MET A 15 -9.04 -12.72 -15.18
CA MET A 15 -9.24 -11.79 -14.07
C MET A 15 -8.01 -10.91 -13.86
N MET A 16 -6.82 -11.48 -14.03
CA MET A 16 -5.58 -10.75 -13.88
C MET A 16 -5.45 -9.70 -14.99
N GLU A 17 -5.67 -10.08 -16.24
CA GLU A 17 -5.67 -9.16 -17.39
C GLU A 17 -6.66 -7.98 -17.18
N ALA A 18 -7.88 -8.26 -16.71
CA ALA A 18 -8.85 -7.20 -16.41
C ALA A 18 -8.36 -6.23 -15.31
N VAL A 19 -7.67 -6.73 -14.28
CA VAL A 19 -7.07 -5.90 -13.22
C VAL A 19 -5.91 -5.06 -13.74
N GLU A 20 -5.08 -5.62 -14.63
CA GLU A 20 -3.98 -4.91 -15.29
C GLU A 20 -4.47 -3.75 -16.15
N HIS A 21 -5.50 -3.99 -16.98
CA HIS A 21 -6.11 -2.94 -17.79
C HIS A 21 -6.69 -1.82 -16.92
N TRP A 22 -7.45 -2.17 -15.88
CA TRP A 22 -8.01 -1.17 -14.98
C TRP A 22 -6.93 -0.37 -14.24
N ALA A 23 -5.85 -1.02 -13.80
CA ALA A 23 -4.72 -0.33 -13.21
C ALA A 23 -4.07 0.66 -14.20
N ALA A 24 -3.91 0.26 -15.46
CA ALA A 24 -3.36 1.11 -16.51
C ALA A 24 -4.25 2.33 -16.79
N ASP A 25 -5.56 2.15 -16.87
CA ASP A 25 -6.54 3.23 -17.09
C ASP A 25 -6.49 4.29 -15.98
N GLU A 26 -6.17 3.88 -14.75
CA GLU A 26 -6.07 4.77 -13.58
C GLU A 26 -4.63 5.21 -13.27
N PHE A 27 -3.67 4.94 -14.17
CA PHE A 27 -2.24 5.24 -14.01
C PHE A 27 -1.66 4.69 -12.70
N ARG A 28 -2.07 3.48 -12.32
CA ARG A 28 -1.62 2.76 -11.12
C ARG A 28 -0.78 1.53 -11.49
N SER A 29 0.02 1.07 -10.54
CA SER A 29 0.58 -0.28 -10.64
C SER A 29 -0.50 -1.31 -10.33
N THR A 30 -0.40 -2.50 -10.92
CA THR A 30 -1.29 -3.63 -10.64
C THR A 30 -1.38 -3.94 -9.14
N ASN A 31 -0.26 -3.93 -8.43
CA ASN A 31 -0.24 -4.14 -6.97
C ASN A 31 -0.98 -3.02 -6.23
N GLY A 32 -0.81 -1.77 -6.65
CA GLY A 32 -1.55 -0.64 -6.09
C GLY A 32 -3.06 -0.76 -6.31
N GLN A 33 -3.46 -1.24 -7.49
CA GLN A 33 -4.87 -1.49 -7.79
C GLN A 33 -5.46 -2.61 -6.94
N LEU A 34 -4.75 -3.73 -6.78
CA LEU A 34 -5.15 -4.82 -5.89
C LEU A 34 -5.26 -4.37 -4.43
N GLU A 35 -4.30 -3.57 -3.94
CA GLU A 35 -4.37 -2.99 -2.59
C GLU A 35 -5.62 -2.12 -2.42
N TRP A 36 -5.96 -1.29 -3.41
CA TRP A 36 -7.14 -0.44 -3.38
C TRP A 36 -8.45 -1.25 -3.43
N ILE A 37 -8.55 -2.23 -4.32
CA ILE A 37 -9.73 -3.12 -4.43
C ILE A 37 -9.98 -3.82 -3.09
N VAL A 38 -8.93 -4.34 -2.45
CA VAL A 38 -9.05 -5.05 -1.17
C VAL A 38 -9.40 -4.09 -0.03
N ASP A 39 -8.77 -2.91 0.08
CA ASP A 39 -9.12 -1.89 1.10
C ASP A 39 -10.60 -1.48 0.96
N ARG A 40 -11.04 -1.21 -0.27
CA ARG A 40 -12.41 -0.85 -0.58
C ARG A 40 -13.39 -1.96 -0.20
N ALA A 41 -13.16 -3.18 -0.65
CA ALA A 41 -14.03 -4.32 -0.37
C ALA A 41 -14.13 -4.61 1.14
N LEU A 42 -13.03 -4.52 1.88
CA LEU A 42 -13.03 -4.69 3.34
C LEU A 42 -13.85 -3.58 4.04
N ARG A 43 -13.74 -2.33 3.58
CA ARG A 43 -14.51 -1.21 4.14
C ARG A 43 -16.00 -1.35 3.87
N GLU A 44 -16.37 -1.71 2.64
CA GLU A 44 -17.76 -1.96 2.25
C GLU A 44 -18.36 -3.14 3.02
N ALA A 45 -17.57 -4.18 3.29
CA ALA A 45 -17.96 -5.32 4.13
C ALA A 45 -17.93 -5.03 5.65
N GLY A 46 -17.60 -3.80 6.08
CA GLY A 46 -17.50 -3.43 7.50
C GLY A 46 -16.31 -4.07 8.24
N ARG A 47 -15.35 -4.66 7.53
CA ARG A 47 -14.16 -5.36 8.07
C ARG A 47 -12.98 -4.41 8.26
N LYS A 48 -13.20 -3.32 9.00
CA LYS A 48 -12.18 -2.30 9.26
C LYS A 48 -10.97 -2.92 9.97
N TYR A 49 -9.79 -2.78 9.38
CA TYR A 49 -8.51 -3.07 10.04
C TYR A 49 -7.87 -1.76 10.50
N LYS A 50 -7.14 -1.79 11.62
CA LYS A 50 -6.34 -0.63 12.03
C LYS A 50 -5.22 -0.45 11.02
N LYS A 51 -5.20 0.69 10.30
CA LYS A 51 -4.00 1.09 9.56
C LYS A 51 -2.91 1.30 10.60
N ALA A 52 -1.83 0.54 10.49
CA ALA A 52 -0.64 0.82 11.28
C ALA A 52 -0.09 2.15 10.78
N ASP A 53 -0.09 3.18 11.63
CA ASP A 53 0.55 4.44 11.30
C ASP A 53 2.01 4.18 10.92
N PRO A 54 2.52 4.79 9.83
CA PRO A 54 3.95 4.75 9.58
C PRO A 54 4.66 5.34 10.80
N PRO A 55 5.77 4.73 11.28
CA PRO A 55 6.54 5.33 12.35
C PRO A 55 6.95 6.73 11.88
N SER A 56 6.42 7.75 12.56
CA SER A 56 6.83 9.13 12.43
C SER A 56 8.35 9.16 12.42
N SER A 57 8.95 9.59 11.30
CA SER A 57 10.37 9.92 11.22
C SER A 57 10.62 11.19 12.04
N GLY A 58 10.50 11.06 13.36
CA GLY A 58 10.86 12.08 14.32
C GLY A 58 12.24 11.76 14.86
N ALA A 59 13.27 12.31 14.23
CA ALA A 59 14.55 12.71 14.82
C ALA A 59 15.55 12.97 13.67
N SER A 60 15.52 14.17 13.10
CA SER A 60 16.77 14.75 12.60
C SER A 60 17.55 15.19 13.85
N PRO A 61 18.71 14.59 14.17
CA PRO A 61 19.58 15.19 15.16
C PRO A 61 20.12 16.49 14.57
N ASP A 62 19.88 17.53 15.35
CA ASP A 62 20.30 18.91 15.19
C ASP A 62 21.76 19.04 14.71
N THR A 63 21.94 19.90 13.71
CA THR A 63 23.26 20.28 13.17
C THR A 63 23.71 21.54 13.89
N SER A 64 24.34 21.38 15.06
CA SER A 64 25.24 22.43 15.59
C SER A 64 26.14 21.89 16.68
N ASN A 65 27.42 21.72 16.38
CA ASN A 65 28.45 22.06 17.35
C ASN A 65 29.61 22.76 16.64
N SER A 66 29.48 24.07 16.53
CA SER A 66 30.58 24.99 16.28
C SER A 66 31.02 25.58 17.62
N GLY A 67 32.30 25.41 17.97
CA GLY A 67 33.01 26.32 18.86
C GLY A 67 33.42 25.75 20.22
N SER A 68 34.69 25.35 20.34
CA SER A 68 35.76 26.10 21.03
C SER A 68 37.08 25.37 20.89
#